data_AF-A0A954IQW9-F1
#
_entry.id   AF-A0A954IQW9-F1
#
_cell.length_a   1.000
_cell.length_b   1.000
_cell.length_c   1.000
_cell.angle_alpha   90.00
_cell.angle_beta   90.00
_cell.angle_gamma   90.00
#
_symmetry.space_group_name_H-M   'P 1'
#
loop_
_entity.id
_entity.type
_entity.pdbx_description
1 polymer ?
#
loop_
_entity_poly.entity_id
_entity_poly.type
_entity_poly.pdbx_seq_one_letter_code
_entity_poly.pdbx_strand_id
1 'polypeptide(L)'
;MRIPVQSDRMNPRLHLRVLWLSRCSLIGLGIALEEKNMPGMFHHEEHFRGREAVQKLGEVSIALCGAGALGSHLADNLLRQGIRRLRVIDFDRIEEHNVGTQLYGVSEVGSKKVDVLRNRLFKATRVEIDAIAKQLTEGNAKKFLGGADLVLDTFDNSQSRQVVQASCRASGQSCLHVGLAGDYAEVIWDETYEVPEDGDVDACNYPLARNLVLLAVGVATESLLGHLLGGEKRSYSMTLRDFAVRPMEGARSE
;
A
#
# COMPACT_ATOMS: atom_id res chain seq x y z
N MET A 1 -23.88 -38.25 43.13
CA MET A 1 -24.62 -38.37 41.85
C MET A 1 -23.60 -38.12 40.73
N ARG A 2 -23.17 -39.18 40.04
CA ARG A 2 -22.32 -39.11 38.82
C ARG A 2 -23.21 -39.39 37.62
N ILE A 3 -23.03 -38.67 36.51
CA ILE A 3 -23.42 -38.97 35.11
C ILE A 3 -22.80 -37.84 34.20
N PRO A 4 -22.47 -38.08 32.92
CA PRO A 4 -21.10 -37.91 32.39
C PRO A 4 -20.90 -36.95 31.19
N VAL A 5 -19.61 -36.75 30.86
CA VAL A 5 -18.90 -36.58 29.56
C VAL A 5 -19.65 -36.00 28.35
N GLN A 6 -19.13 -34.91 27.77
CA GLN A 6 -18.73 -34.89 26.35
C GLN A 6 -17.67 -33.83 26.05
N SER A 7 -16.60 -34.30 25.42
CA SER A 7 -15.54 -33.51 24.80
C SER A 7 -16.05 -32.83 23.55
N ASP A 8 -15.74 -31.55 23.38
CA ASP A 8 -15.70 -30.98 22.03
C ASP A 8 -14.48 -30.09 21.85
N ARG A 9 -13.72 -30.42 20.80
CA ARG A 9 -12.50 -29.74 20.39
C ARG A 9 -12.90 -28.39 19.80
N MET A 10 -12.60 -27.28 20.49
CA MET A 10 -12.69 -25.96 19.87
C MET A 10 -11.38 -25.58 19.14
N ASN A 11 -11.57 -25.31 17.86
CA ASN A 11 -10.66 -24.86 16.83
C ASN A 11 -9.94 -23.53 17.21
N PRO A 12 -8.59 -23.44 17.19
CA PRO A 12 -7.87 -22.26 17.68
C PRO A 12 -7.71 -21.09 16.66
N ARG A 13 -8.52 -21.01 15.60
CA ARG A 13 -8.31 -20.00 14.52
C ARG A 13 -9.16 -18.72 14.58
N LEU A 14 -9.67 -18.30 15.75
CA LEU A 14 -10.62 -17.17 15.83
C LEU A 14 -10.29 -16.03 16.81
N HIS A 15 -9.07 -15.96 17.34
CA HIS A 15 -8.67 -14.87 18.23
C HIS A 15 -7.40 -14.17 17.74
N LEU A 16 -7.54 -13.30 16.73
CA LEU A 16 -6.63 -12.18 16.43
C LEU A 16 -7.22 -11.27 15.31
N ARG A 17 -8.48 -10.84 15.47
CA ARG A 17 -9.08 -9.75 14.65
C ARG A 17 -9.51 -8.52 15.46
N VAL A 18 -9.31 -8.55 16.78
CA VAL A 18 -9.81 -7.52 17.70
C VAL A 18 -8.64 -6.72 18.26
N LEU A 19 -8.10 -5.80 17.46
CA LEU A 19 -7.26 -4.68 17.94
C LEU A 19 -7.29 -3.46 17.00
N TRP A 20 -7.97 -3.54 15.86
CA TRP A 20 -8.10 -2.44 14.89
C TRP A 20 -9.38 -1.59 15.04
N LEU A 21 -10.37 -2.02 15.84
CA LEU A 21 -11.69 -1.37 15.92
C LEU A 21 -11.95 -0.50 17.16
N SER A 22 -11.01 -0.39 18.10
CA SER A 22 -11.28 0.32 19.37
C SER A 22 -11.00 1.81 19.30
N ARG A 23 -11.81 2.55 18.51
CA ARG A 23 -12.01 4.00 18.72
C ARG A 23 -13.30 4.60 18.13
N CYS A 24 -14.37 3.82 17.99
CA CYS A 24 -15.72 4.36 17.79
C CYS A 24 -16.64 3.84 18.89
N SER A 25 -17.02 4.72 19.81
CA SER A 25 -18.04 4.45 20.82
C SER A 25 -19.37 4.11 20.14
N LEU A 26 -19.93 2.98 20.54
CA LEU A 26 -21.27 2.49 20.24
C LEU A 26 -22.33 3.55 20.57
N ILE A 27 -23.12 3.95 19.57
CA ILE A 27 -24.59 4.14 19.57
C ILE A 27 -24.93 4.47 18.10
N GLY A 28 -25.66 3.57 17.41
CA GLY A 28 -26.15 3.80 16.04
C GLY A 28 -25.59 2.88 14.94
N LEU A 29 -25.43 1.57 15.22
CA LEU A 29 -25.20 0.55 14.17
C LEU A 29 -26.46 0.42 13.31
N GLY A 30 -26.45 1.00 12.10
CA GLY A 30 -27.49 0.73 11.10
C GLY A 30 -27.61 1.74 9.97
N ILE A 31 -27.19 3.00 10.17
CA ILE A 31 -27.42 4.08 9.18
C ILE A 31 -26.14 4.91 8.88
N ALA A 32 -25.03 4.73 9.60
CA ALA A 32 -23.91 5.69 9.56
C ALA A 32 -22.69 5.32 8.68
N LEU A 33 -22.74 4.25 7.86
CA LEU A 33 -21.62 3.88 6.97
C LEU A 33 -21.83 4.26 5.49
N GLU A 34 -23.04 4.69 5.09
CA GLU A 34 -23.32 5.07 3.70
C GLU A 34 -22.92 6.52 3.34
N GLU A 35 -22.64 7.40 4.30
CA GLU A 35 -22.45 8.84 4.05
C GLU A 35 -21.02 9.39 4.28
N LYS A 36 -19.96 8.57 4.19
CA LYS A 36 -18.57 9.07 4.30
C LYS A 36 -17.74 9.03 3.02
N ASN A 37 -18.28 8.54 1.91
CA ASN A 37 -17.63 8.69 0.61
C ASN A 37 -18.25 9.88 -0.12
N MET A 38 -17.41 10.75 -0.71
CA MET A 38 -17.90 11.78 -1.63
C MET A 38 -18.73 11.10 -2.73
N PRO A 39 -19.99 11.53 -2.97
CA PRO A 39 -20.81 10.97 -4.04
C PRO A 39 -20.04 11.04 -5.36
N GLY A 40 -19.79 9.89 -5.98
CA GLY A 40 -19.14 9.79 -7.28
C GLY A 40 -17.62 9.61 -7.31
N MET A 41 -16.90 9.57 -6.18
CA MET A 41 -15.43 9.36 -6.19
C MET A 41 -15.02 8.07 -6.93
N PHE A 42 -15.86 7.02 -6.83
CA PHE A 42 -15.62 5.73 -7.45
C PHE A 42 -16.44 5.49 -8.71
N HIS A 43 -17.05 6.52 -9.30
CA HIS A 43 -17.97 6.37 -10.44
C HIS A 43 -17.36 5.52 -11.57
N HIS A 44 -16.11 5.79 -11.96
CA HIS A 44 -15.44 5.05 -13.01
C HIS A 44 -15.04 3.63 -12.59
N GLU A 45 -14.60 3.44 -11.35
CA GLU A 45 -14.27 2.11 -10.82
C GLU A 45 -15.50 1.22 -10.69
N GLU A 46 -16.63 1.77 -10.21
CA GLU A 46 -17.90 1.07 -10.10
C GLU A 46 -18.47 0.72 -11.48
N HIS A 47 -18.30 1.60 -12.48
CA HIS A 47 -18.73 1.33 -13.86
C HIS A 47 -17.90 0.22 -14.51
N PHE A 48 -16.58 0.22 -14.32
CA PHE A 48 -15.69 -0.75 -14.95
C PHE A 48 -15.68 -2.11 -14.23
N ARG A 49 -15.62 -2.11 -12.88
CA ARG A 49 -15.42 -3.32 -12.05
C ARG A 49 -16.68 -3.79 -11.33
N GLY A 50 -17.71 -2.97 -11.30
CA GLY A 50 -18.93 -3.22 -10.51
C GLY A 50 -18.81 -2.74 -9.06
N ARG A 51 -19.96 -2.34 -8.49
CA ARG A 51 -20.05 -1.85 -7.10
C ARG A 51 -19.58 -2.88 -6.06
N GLU A 52 -19.87 -4.16 -6.27
CA GLU A 52 -19.46 -5.23 -5.35
C GLU A 52 -17.92 -5.32 -5.24
N ALA A 53 -17.19 -5.21 -6.35
CA ALA A 53 -15.74 -5.22 -6.34
C ALA A 53 -15.17 -4.04 -5.53
N VAL A 54 -15.70 -2.83 -5.73
CA VAL A 54 -15.28 -1.63 -4.99
C VAL A 54 -15.61 -1.72 -3.50
N GLN A 55 -16.73 -2.37 -3.14
CA GLN A 55 -17.07 -2.66 -1.74
C GLN A 55 -16.08 -3.64 -1.13
N LYS A 56 -15.79 -4.76 -1.81
CA LYS A 56 -14.79 -5.75 -1.39
C LYS A 56 -13.43 -5.10 -1.15
N LEU A 57 -12.96 -4.24 -2.06
CA LEU A 57 -11.71 -3.48 -1.89
C LEU A 57 -11.72 -2.57 -0.66
N GLY A 58 -12.88 -1.99 -0.32
CA GLY A 58 -13.05 -1.17 0.89
C GLY A 58 -12.90 -1.93 2.20
N GLU A 59 -13.07 -3.26 2.19
CA GLU A 59 -12.95 -4.11 3.36
C GLU A 59 -11.53 -4.63 3.59
N VAL A 60 -10.72 -4.68 2.53
CA VAL A 60 -9.32 -5.14 2.57
C VAL A 60 -8.48 -4.18 3.38
N SER A 61 -7.72 -4.73 4.34
CA SER A 61 -6.75 -4.01 5.15
C SER A 61 -5.33 -4.19 4.64
N ILE A 62 -4.63 -3.09 4.42
CA ILE A 62 -3.27 -3.07 3.87
C ILE A 62 -2.32 -2.36 4.84
N ALA A 63 -1.17 -2.97 5.12
CA ALA A 63 -0.04 -2.30 5.76
C ALA A 63 1.00 -1.93 4.68
N LEU A 64 1.22 -0.64 4.50
CA LEU A 64 2.20 -0.07 3.58
C LEU A 64 3.45 0.36 4.36
N CYS A 65 4.58 -0.22 3.99
CA CYS A 65 5.89 0.04 4.56
C CYS A 65 6.63 1.03 3.65
N GLY A 66 6.94 2.21 4.17
CA GLY A 66 7.53 3.32 3.43
C GLY A 66 6.49 4.35 2.97
N ALA A 67 6.85 5.63 3.13
CA ALA A 67 6.11 6.80 2.68
C ALA A 67 6.98 7.71 1.80
N GLY A 68 8.00 7.13 1.15
CA GLY A 68 8.85 7.78 0.15
C GLY A 68 8.14 7.95 -1.20
N ALA A 69 8.90 7.91 -2.30
CA ALA A 69 8.35 8.14 -3.64
C ALA A 69 7.28 7.10 -3.99
N LEU A 70 7.62 5.81 -3.99
CA LEU A 70 6.65 4.73 -4.24
C LEU A 70 5.49 4.74 -3.23
N GLY A 71 5.80 4.71 -1.94
CA GLY A 71 4.79 4.58 -0.89
C GLY A 71 3.77 5.73 -0.89
N SER A 72 4.22 6.98 -1.03
CA SER A 72 3.28 8.13 -1.03
C SER A 72 2.34 8.10 -2.23
N HIS A 73 2.86 7.88 -3.45
CA HIS A 73 2.05 7.79 -4.66
C HIS A 73 1.13 6.56 -4.66
N LEU A 74 1.62 5.42 -4.17
CA LEU A 74 0.82 4.20 -4.06
C LEU A 74 -0.33 4.37 -3.06
N ALA A 75 -0.09 5.04 -1.93
CA ALA A 75 -1.14 5.34 -0.96
C ALA A 75 -2.27 6.20 -1.57
N ASP A 76 -1.94 7.27 -2.30
CA ASP A 76 -2.95 8.08 -3.01
C ASP A 76 -3.72 7.26 -4.04
N ASN A 77 -2.99 6.48 -4.87
CA ASN A 77 -3.61 5.69 -5.92
C ASN A 77 -4.56 4.63 -5.36
N LEU A 78 -4.16 3.90 -4.32
CA LEU A 78 -4.98 2.85 -3.71
C LEU A 78 -6.27 3.37 -3.09
N LEU A 79 -6.22 4.53 -2.43
CA LEU A 79 -7.43 5.15 -1.89
C LEU A 79 -8.43 5.51 -2.99
N ARG A 80 -7.93 6.00 -4.14
CA ARG A 80 -8.76 6.31 -5.32
C ARG A 80 -9.31 5.06 -6.01
N GLN A 81 -8.62 3.93 -5.88
CA GLN A 81 -9.05 2.63 -6.41
C GLN A 81 -10.03 1.88 -5.47
N GLY A 82 -10.39 2.45 -4.31
CA GLY A 82 -11.42 1.90 -3.43
C GLY A 82 -10.89 1.22 -2.16
N ILE A 83 -9.57 1.16 -1.96
CA ILE A 83 -9.00 0.74 -0.67
C ILE A 83 -9.33 1.81 0.38
N ARG A 84 -9.78 1.38 1.57
CA ARG A 84 -10.19 2.31 2.65
C ARG A 84 -9.51 2.05 3.99
N ARG A 85 -8.86 0.90 4.15
CA ARG A 85 -8.18 0.51 5.39
C ARG A 85 -6.68 0.41 5.12
N LEU A 86 -6.03 1.56 5.15
CA LEU A 86 -4.59 1.68 4.87
C LEU A 86 -3.85 2.13 6.12
N ARG A 87 -2.87 1.34 6.55
CA ARG A 87 -1.84 1.75 7.51
C ARG A 87 -0.57 2.10 6.74
N VAL A 88 0.08 3.21 7.07
CA VAL A 88 1.35 3.60 6.48
C VAL A 88 2.39 3.77 7.58
N ILE A 89 3.54 3.11 7.42
CA ILE A 89 4.62 3.07 8.41
C ILE A 89 5.87 3.68 7.80
N ASP A 90 6.34 4.78 8.37
CA ASP A 90 7.57 5.47 7.97
C ASP A 90 8.01 6.36 9.14
N PHE A 91 9.32 6.49 9.38
CA PHE A 91 9.86 7.26 10.50
C PHE A 91 10.48 8.59 10.09
N ASP A 92 10.65 8.81 8.79
CA ASP A 92 11.40 9.92 8.25
C ASP A 92 10.62 11.23 8.31
N ARG A 93 11.40 12.30 8.18
CA ARG A 93 10.90 13.64 7.88
C ARG A 93 11.11 13.94 6.40
N ILE A 94 10.34 14.89 5.90
CA ILE A 94 10.45 15.37 4.53
C ILE A 94 11.71 16.23 4.43
N GLU A 95 12.55 15.90 3.45
CA GLU A 95 13.74 16.68 3.08
C GLU A 95 13.51 17.42 1.75
N GLU A 96 14.31 18.45 1.48
CA GLU A 96 14.13 19.28 0.27
C GLU A 96 14.19 18.45 -1.02
N HIS A 97 15.12 17.50 -1.11
CA HIS A 97 15.29 16.65 -2.28
C HIS A 97 14.08 15.69 -2.50
N ASN A 98 13.27 15.42 -1.46
CA ASN A 98 12.10 14.56 -1.58
C ASN A 98 10.98 15.20 -2.40
N VAL A 99 10.91 16.54 -2.46
CA VAL A 99 9.81 17.27 -3.14
C VAL A 99 9.75 16.96 -4.64
N GLY A 100 10.88 16.59 -5.25
CA GLY A 100 10.96 16.28 -6.68
C GLY A 100 10.26 14.98 -7.10
N THR A 101 10.15 14.00 -6.19
CA THR A 101 9.67 12.65 -6.54
C THR A 101 8.52 12.17 -5.66
N GLN A 102 8.32 12.73 -4.47
CA GLN A 102 7.30 12.32 -3.49
C GLN A 102 6.07 13.23 -3.54
N LEU A 103 4.97 12.86 -2.88
CA LEU A 103 3.74 13.67 -2.86
C LEU A 103 3.79 14.92 -1.95
N TYR A 104 4.97 15.33 -1.50
CA TYR A 104 5.15 16.40 -0.53
C TYR A 104 5.47 17.74 -1.19
N GLY A 105 5.13 18.83 -0.51
CA GLY A 105 5.41 20.21 -0.94
C GLY A 105 6.54 20.87 -0.16
N VAL A 106 7.07 21.97 -0.71
CA VAL A 106 8.15 22.77 -0.10
C VAL A 106 7.80 23.24 1.31
N SER A 107 6.55 23.66 1.54
CA SER A 107 6.09 24.11 2.87
C SER A 107 5.97 23.00 3.91
N GLU A 108 6.18 21.74 3.52
CA GLU A 108 6.04 20.56 4.38
C GLU A 108 7.41 20.01 4.82
N VAL A 109 8.52 20.55 4.31
CA VAL A 109 9.89 20.17 4.68
C VAL A 109 10.09 20.24 6.21
N GLY A 110 10.75 19.22 6.76
CA GLY A 110 10.96 19.02 8.20
C GLY A 110 9.78 18.35 8.91
N SER A 111 8.60 18.26 8.30
CA SER A 111 7.46 17.52 8.86
C SER A 111 7.63 16.01 8.68
N LYS A 112 6.99 15.21 9.53
CA LYS A 112 6.98 13.74 9.38
C LYS A 112 6.22 13.34 8.13
N LYS A 113 6.81 12.47 7.30
CA LYS A 113 6.22 12.02 6.02
C LYS A 113 4.79 11.50 6.19
N VAL A 114 4.58 10.57 7.11
CA VAL A 114 3.26 9.93 7.35
C VAL A 114 2.18 10.89 7.87
N ASP A 115 2.54 11.90 8.67
CA ASP A 115 1.56 12.88 9.19
C ASP A 115 1.08 13.80 8.06
N VAL A 116 2.00 14.24 7.21
CA VAL A 116 1.68 15.04 6.02
C VAL A 116 0.86 14.21 5.04
N LEU A 117 1.28 12.97 4.75
CA LEU A 117 0.56 12.07 3.86
C LEU A 117 -0.88 11.85 4.33
N ARG A 118 -1.10 11.56 5.62
CA ARG A 118 -2.45 11.43 6.19
C ARG A 118 -3.30 12.66 5.93
N ASN A 119 -2.76 13.84 6.22
CA ASN A 119 -3.50 15.09 6.05
C ASN A 119 -3.85 15.38 4.58
N ARG A 120 -2.91 15.11 3.66
CA ARG A 120 -3.13 15.32 2.22
C ARG A 120 -4.17 14.35 1.66
N LEU A 121 -4.03 13.07 1.98
CA LEU A 121 -4.96 12.04 1.52
C LEU A 121 -6.36 12.27 2.09
N PHE A 122 -6.49 12.61 3.37
CA PHE A 122 -7.79 12.93 3.95
C PHE A 122 -8.46 14.13 3.27
N LYS A 123 -7.70 15.19 2.96
CA LYS A 123 -8.22 16.34 2.20
C LYS A 123 -8.68 15.94 0.80
N ALA A 124 -7.96 15.03 0.15
CA ALA A 124 -8.23 14.62 -1.22
C ALA A 124 -9.39 13.61 -1.35
N THR A 125 -9.52 12.67 -0.40
CA THR A 125 -10.41 11.50 -0.53
C THR A 125 -11.45 11.36 0.58
N ARG A 126 -11.32 12.13 1.68
CA ARG A 126 -12.08 11.97 2.94
C ARG A 126 -11.87 10.62 3.64
N VAL A 127 -10.89 9.82 3.21
CA VAL A 127 -10.49 8.59 3.88
C VAL A 127 -9.35 8.87 4.86
N GLU A 128 -9.51 8.40 6.09
CA GLU A 128 -8.48 8.51 7.12
C GLU A 128 -7.57 7.27 7.09
N ILE A 129 -6.27 7.49 6.94
CA ILE A 129 -5.26 6.43 7.01
C ILE A 129 -4.65 6.34 8.42
N ASP A 130 -4.23 5.13 8.81
CA ASP A 130 -3.50 4.90 10.06
C ASP A 130 -2.00 5.21 9.85
N ALA A 131 -1.57 6.38 10.29
CA ALA A 131 -0.20 6.88 10.12
C ALA A 131 0.69 6.53 11.32
N ILE A 132 1.71 5.71 11.10
CA ILE A 132 2.64 5.24 12.12
C ILE A 132 4.02 5.87 11.90
N ALA A 133 4.31 6.93 12.65
CA ALA A 133 5.59 7.65 12.63
C ALA A 133 6.68 6.93 13.46
N LYS A 134 7.01 5.69 13.10
CA LYS A 134 7.98 4.84 13.80
C LYS A 134 8.81 4.01 12.83
N GLN A 135 10.06 3.76 13.19
CA GLN A 135 10.93 2.87 12.43
C GLN A 135 10.42 1.44 12.60
N LEU A 136 10.29 0.73 11.50
CA LEU A 136 9.97 -0.69 11.53
C LEU A 136 11.22 -1.48 11.94
N THR A 137 11.07 -2.33 12.95
CA THR A 137 12.16 -3.17 13.48
C THR A 137 11.60 -4.56 13.75
N GLU A 138 12.45 -5.57 13.87
CA GLU A 138 12.02 -6.93 14.21
C GLU A 138 11.14 -6.99 15.47
N GLY A 139 11.49 -6.19 16.49
CA GLY A 139 10.76 -6.14 17.76
C GLY A 139 9.36 -5.52 17.67
N ASN A 140 9.04 -4.76 16.61
CA ASN A 140 7.73 -4.13 16.44
C ASN A 140 7.00 -4.53 15.14
N ALA A 141 7.63 -5.28 14.24
CA ALA A 141 7.06 -5.65 12.94
C ALA A 141 5.74 -6.42 13.08
N LYS A 142 5.70 -7.43 13.94
CA LYS A 142 4.47 -8.19 14.23
C LYS A 142 3.32 -7.29 14.72
N LYS A 143 3.63 -6.24 15.49
CA LYS A 143 2.63 -5.31 16.00
C LYS A 143 2.09 -4.40 14.90
N PHE A 144 2.96 -3.88 14.03
CA PHE A 144 2.58 -2.90 13.03
C PHE A 144 2.04 -3.52 11.73
N LEU A 145 2.56 -4.68 11.33
CA LEU A 145 2.10 -5.41 10.14
C LEU A 145 0.96 -6.39 10.44
N GLY A 146 0.87 -6.85 11.68
CA GLY A 146 -0.12 -7.84 12.09
C GLY A 146 -1.57 -7.37 11.90
N GLY A 147 -2.40 -8.31 11.45
CA GLY A 147 -3.84 -8.10 11.24
C GLY A 147 -4.21 -7.44 9.91
N ALA A 148 -3.23 -7.00 9.11
CA ALA A 148 -3.46 -6.63 7.72
C ALA A 148 -3.66 -7.89 6.86
N ASP A 149 -4.57 -7.83 5.89
CA ASP A 149 -4.78 -8.91 4.93
C ASP A 149 -3.58 -9.04 3.97
N LEU A 150 -2.88 -7.93 3.72
CA LEU A 150 -1.71 -7.86 2.84
C LEU A 150 -0.73 -6.76 3.27
N VAL A 151 0.56 -7.00 2.99
CA VAL A 151 1.65 -6.03 3.20
C VAL A 151 2.18 -5.53 1.86
N LEU A 152 2.42 -4.23 1.75
CA LEU A 152 3.12 -3.60 0.64
C LEU A 152 4.46 -3.08 1.15
N ASP A 153 5.55 -3.54 0.55
CA ASP A 153 6.91 -3.12 0.90
C ASP A 153 7.48 -2.16 -0.16
N THR A 154 7.66 -0.91 0.25
CA THR A 154 8.21 0.16 -0.59
C THR A 154 9.44 0.83 0.04
N PHE A 155 10.07 0.19 1.03
CA PHE A 155 11.32 0.70 1.60
C PHE A 155 12.44 0.71 0.56
N ASP A 156 13.46 1.52 0.79
CA ASP A 156 14.59 1.73 -0.12
C ASP A 156 15.90 1.11 0.37
N ASN A 157 15.88 0.44 1.53
CA ASN A 157 17.05 -0.19 2.13
C ASN A 157 16.82 -1.66 2.46
N SER A 158 17.87 -2.45 2.26
CA SER A 158 17.91 -3.89 2.44
C SER A 158 17.49 -4.32 3.85
N GLN A 159 17.97 -3.62 4.89
CA GLN A 159 17.68 -3.93 6.28
C GLN A 159 16.17 -3.90 6.59
N SER A 160 15.48 -2.82 6.18
CA SER A 160 14.04 -2.69 6.43
C SER A 160 13.24 -3.71 5.62
N ARG A 161 13.67 -4.01 4.38
CA ARG A 161 13.05 -5.04 3.54
C ARG A 161 13.19 -6.44 4.14
N GLN A 162 14.34 -6.76 4.75
CA GLN A 162 14.54 -8.01 5.49
C GLN A 162 13.58 -8.13 6.67
N VAL A 163 13.38 -7.04 7.44
CA VAL A 163 12.42 -7.02 8.56
C VAL A 163 11.00 -7.29 8.07
N VAL A 164 10.57 -6.66 6.98
CA VAL A 164 9.24 -6.88 6.39
C VAL A 164 9.09 -8.32 5.93
N GLN A 165 10.02 -8.81 5.12
CA GLN A 165 9.99 -10.17 4.58
C GLN A 165 9.97 -11.22 5.70
N ALA A 166 10.88 -11.12 6.68
CA ALA A 166 10.94 -12.05 7.79
C ALA A 166 9.63 -12.06 8.60
N SER A 167 9.05 -10.88 8.86
CA SER A 167 7.77 -10.78 9.56
C SER A 167 6.63 -11.42 8.76
N CYS A 168 6.50 -11.10 7.47
CA CYS A 168 5.44 -11.62 6.59
C CYS A 168 5.52 -13.14 6.46
N ARG A 169 6.72 -13.69 6.24
CA ARG A 169 6.96 -15.14 6.17
C ARG A 169 6.65 -15.84 7.48
N ALA A 170 7.04 -15.26 8.62
CA ALA A 170 6.75 -15.83 9.94
C ALA A 170 5.25 -15.85 10.26
N SER A 171 4.46 -14.91 9.75
CA SER A 171 3.01 -14.84 9.97
C SER A 171 2.16 -15.44 8.85
N GLY A 172 2.76 -15.83 7.72
CA GLY A 172 2.04 -16.28 6.52
C GLY A 172 1.20 -15.17 5.86
N GLN A 173 1.61 -13.91 5.99
CA GLN A 173 0.94 -12.76 5.35
C GLN A 173 1.47 -12.59 3.92
N SER A 174 0.57 -12.41 2.96
CA SER A 174 0.96 -12.05 1.59
C SER A 174 1.68 -10.70 1.57
N CYS A 175 2.79 -10.61 0.83
CA CYS A 175 3.57 -9.40 0.70
C CYS A 175 3.92 -9.14 -0.78
N LEU A 176 3.78 -7.88 -1.20
CA LEU A 176 4.17 -7.39 -2.51
C LEU A 176 5.26 -6.33 -2.34
N HIS A 177 6.42 -6.58 -2.93
CA HIS A 177 7.58 -5.70 -2.88
C HIS A 177 7.60 -4.83 -4.14
N VAL A 178 7.77 -3.52 -3.96
CA VAL A 178 7.93 -2.56 -5.05
C VAL A 178 9.23 -1.81 -4.84
N GLY A 179 10.06 -1.73 -5.88
CA GLY A 179 11.38 -1.11 -5.81
C GLY A 179 11.81 -0.48 -7.13
N LEU A 180 12.82 0.39 -7.05
CA LEU A 180 13.50 0.96 -8.21
C LEU A 180 15.00 0.72 -8.09
N ALA A 181 15.66 0.53 -9.22
CA ALA A 181 17.11 0.52 -9.31
C ALA A 181 17.52 1.01 -10.70
N GLY A 182 18.48 1.94 -10.77
CA GLY A 182 18.93 2.50 -12.05
C GLY A 182 17.77 3.08 -12.87
N ASP A 183 17.52 2.53 -14.06
CA ASP A 183 16.46 2.93 -14.98
C ASP A 183 15.26 1.95 -15.04
N TYR A 184 15.15 1.03 -14.07
CA TYR A 184 14.08 0.05 -13.99
C TYR A 184 13.39 0.01 -12.62
N ALA A 185 12.20 -0.57 -12.60
CA ALA A 185 11.40 -0.82 -11.42
C ALA A 185 10.87 -2.25 -11.42
N GLU A 186 10.63 -2.78 -10.23
CA GLU A 186 10.14 -4.14 -10.04
C GLU A 186 8.98 -4.17 -9.05
N VAL A 187 8.06 -5.10 -9.33
CA VAL A 187 6.86 -5.41 -8.55
C VAL A 187 6.87 -6.92 -8.35
N ILE A 188 7.27 -7.41 -7.19
CA ILE A 188 7.55 -8.83 -6.97
C ILE A 188 6.80 -9.33 -5.73
N TRP A 189 6.04 -10.39 -5.89
CA TRP A 189 5.43 -11.12 -4.78
C TRP A 189 6.48 -11.90 -3.98
N ASP A 190 6.35 -11.92 -2.65
CA ASP A 190 7.37 -12.45 -1.74
C ASP A 190 7.83 -13.89 -2.01
N GLU A 191 6.98 -14.72 -2.63
CA GLU A 191 7.29 -16.10 -3.00
C GLU A 191 8.55 -16.25 -3.86
N THR A 192 8.85 -15.24 -4.68
CA THR A 192 10.02 -15.22 -5.56
C THR A 192 10.93 -14.03 -5.27
N TYR A 193 10.71 -13.32 -4.16
CA TYR A 193 11.45 -12.11 -3.83
C TYR A 193 12.71 -12.42 -3.03
N GLU A 194 13.84 -11.90 -3.51
CA GLU A 194 15.10 -11.85 -2.79
C GLU A 194 15.40 -10.40 -2.43
N VAL A 195 15.79 -10.15 -1.17
CA VAL A 195 16.12 -8.79 -0.74
C VAL A 195 17.42 -8.39 -1.43
N PRO A 196 17.43 -7.29 -2.21
CA PRO A 196 18.63 -6.82 -2.87
C PRO A 196 19.65 -6.28 -1.86
N GLU A 197 20.92 -6.28 -2.24
CA GLU A 197 21.95 -5.51 -1.55
C GLU A 197 21.73 -4.01 -1.79
N ASP A 198 22.14 -3.19 -0.83
CA ASP A 198 22.07 -1.74 -0.98
C ASP A 198 23.08 -1.28 -2.05
N GLY A 199 22.59 -0.55 -3.05
CA GLY A 199 23.43 0.03 -4.10
C GLY A 199 24.05 1.37 -3.68
N ASP A 200 25.16 1.73 -4.31
CA ASP A 200 25.85 3.02 -4.06
C ASP A 200 25.10 4.24 -4.64
N VAL A 201 24.14 4.01 -5.55
CA VAL A 201 23.41 5.07 -6.26
C VAL A 201 21.95 5.07 -5.85
N ASP A 202 21.49 6.18 -5.27
CA ASP A 202 20.06 6.39 -5.00
C ASP A 202 19.26 6.36 -6.31
N ALA A 203 18.32 5.42 -6.40
CA ALA A 203 17.44 5.23 -7.55
C ALA A 203 16.60 6.48 -7.88
N CYS A 204 16.39 7.38 -6.91
CA CYS A 204 15.73 8.66 -7.12
C CYS A 204 16.58 9.66 -7.92
N ASN A 205 17.88 9.42 -8.11
CA ASN A 205 18.75 10.24 -8.96
C ASN A 205 18.61 9.95 -10.45
N TYR A 206 17.82 8.94 -10.85
CA TYR A 206 17.51 8.70 -12.24
C TYR A 206 16.81 9.95 -12.85
N PRO A 207 17.23 10.46 -14.03
CA PRO A 207 16.68 11.71 -14.57
C PRO A 207 15.15 11.74 -14.76
N LEU A 208 14.54 10.57 -14.94
CA LEU A 208 13.09 10.40 -15.05
C LEU A 208 12.50 9.60 -13.88
N ALA A 209 13.13 9.66 -12.70
CA ALA A 209 12.74 8.90 -11.51
C ALA A 209 11.26 9.02 -11.20
N ARG A 210 10.70 10.24 -11.23
CA ARG A 210 9.27 10.46 -10.98
C ARG A 210 8.37 9.74 -12.00
N ASN A 211 8.76 9.73 -13.27
CA ASN A 211 8.00 9.03 -14.32
C ASN A 211 8.03 7.52 -14.09
N LEU A 212 9.20 6.97 -13.75
CA LEU A 212 9.36 5.55 -13.43
C LEU A 212 8.61 5.16 -12.16
N VAL A 213 8.57 6.03 -11.14
CA VAL A 213 7.74 5.86 -9.93
C VAL A 213 6.25 5.77 -10.29
N LEU A 214 5.73 6.66 -11.13
CA LEU A 214 4.33 6.63 -11.54
C LEU A 214 3.99 5.38 -12.35
N LEU A 215 4.91 4.92 -13.21
CA LEU A 215 4.78 3.65 -13.91
C LEU A 215 4.70 2.48 -12.91
N ALA A 216 5.66 2.40 -11.99
CA ALA A 216 5.74 1.35 -10.99
C ALA A 216 4.49 1.32 -10.10
N VAL A 217 3.95 2.47 -9.71
CA VAL A 217 2.69 2.58 -8.95
C VAL A 217 1.51 2.02 -9.74
N GLY A 218 1.43 2.32 -11.04
CA GLY A 218 0.40 1.76 -11.93
C GLY A 218 0.47 0.23 -11.98
N VAL A 219 1.66 -0.32 -12.25
CA VAL A 219 1.87 -1.78 -12.35
C VAL A 219 1.69 -2.49 -11.01
N ALA A 220 2.16 -1.89 -9.90
CA ALA A 220 1.94 -2.40 -8.56
C ALA A 220 0.45 -2.48 -8.21
N THR A 221 -0.30 -1.44 -8.59
CA THR A 221 -1.75 -1.41 -8.39
C THR A 221 -2.45 -2.47 -9.23
N GLU A 222 -2.07 -2.65 -10.49
CA GLU A 222 -2.62 -3.70 -11.35
C GLU A 222 -2.37 -5.10 -10.76
N SER A 223 -1.12 -5.38 -10.36
CA SER A 223 -0.75 -6.66 -9.73
C SER A 223 -1.56 -6.91 -8.45
N LEU A 224 -1.66 -5.90 -7.59
CA LEU A 224 -2.40 -5.99 -6.33
C LEU A 224 -3.88 -6.24 -6.58
N LEU A 225 -4.54 -5.46 -7.44
CA LEU A 225 -5.97 -5.61 -7.72
C LEU A 225 -6.27 -6.95 -8.41
N GLY A 226 -5.39 -7.42 -9.28
CA GLY A 226 -5.46 -8.76 -9.87
C GLY A 226 -5.48 -9.85 -8.79
N HIS A 227 -4.66 -9.73 -7.76
CA HIS A 227 -4.68 -10.65 -6.62
C HIS A 227 -5.94 -10.51 -5.77
N LEU A 228 -6.32 -9.29 -5.39
CA LEU A 228 -7.47 -9.05 -4.48
C LEU A 228 -8.81 -9.46 -5.10
N LEU A 229 -8.97 -9.27 -6.42
CA LEU A 229 -10.21 -9.54 -7.13
C LEU A 229 -10.22 -10.93 -7.79
N GLY A 230 -9.09 -11.35 -8.37
CA GLY A 230 -8.99 -12.60 -9.16
C GLY A 230 -8.14 -13.70 -8.53
N GLY A 231 -7.43 -13.42 -7.43
CA GLY A 231 -6.55 -14.39 -6.75
C GLY A 231 -5.16 -14.55 -7.40
N GLU A 232 -4.89 -13.89 -8.52
CA GLU A 232 -3.65 -14.05 -9.28
C GLU A 232 -2.52 -13.17 -8.72
N LYS A 233 -1.36 -13.78 -8.44
CA LYS A 233 -0.12 -13.07 -8.11
C LYS A 233 0.77 -13.02 -9.34
N ARG A 234 0.96 -11.82 -9.90
CA ARG A 234 1.83 -11.58 -11.05
C ARG A 234 2.95 -10.62 -10.69
N SER A 235 4.19 -11.04 -10.88
CA SER A 235 5.37 -10.21 -10.67
C SER A 235 5.83 -9.60 -12.01
N TYR A 236 6.38 -8.39 -11.96
CA TYR A 236 6.75 -7.61 -13.14
C TYR A 236 8.09 -6.91 -12.92
N SER A 237 8.86 -6.80 -14.01
CA SER A 237 10.00 -5.89 -14.14
C SER A 237 9.71 -4.96 -15.31
N MET A 238 10.04 -3.68 -15.18
CA MET A 238 9.65 -2.65 -16.15
C MET A 238 10.64 -1.49 -16.21
N THR A 239 10.71 -0.87 -17.36
CA THR A 239 11.48 0.34 -17.66
C THR A 239 10.60 1.32 -18.44
N LEU A 240 11.03 2.57 -18.54
CA LEU A 240 10.37 3.53 -19.45
C LEU A 240 10.53 3.15 -20.93
N ARG A 241 11.47 2.25 -21.28
CA ARG A 241 11.72 1.80 -22.65
C ARG A 241 10.72 0.76 -23.14
N ASP A 242 9.97 0.13 -22.23
CA ASP A 242 8.95 -0.85 -22.59
C ASP A 242 7.71 -0.20 -23.24
N PHE A 243 7.60 1.13 -23.16
CA PHE A 243 6.58 1.88 -23.87
C PHE A 243 6.90 2.07 -25.35
N ALA A 244 6.04 1.53 -26.20
CA ALA A 244 5.99 1.91 -27.60
C ALA A 244 5.04 3.11 -27.79
N VAL A 245 5.59 4.33 -27.88
CA VAL A 245 4.84 5.51 -28.33
C VAL A 245 5.04 5.65 -29.83
N ARG A 246 3.96 5.47 -30.61
CA ARG A 246 3.99 5.62 -32.07
C ARG A 246 3.27 6.91 -32.46
N PRO A 247 3.83 7.73 -33.37
CA PRO A 247 3.09 8.86 -33.92
C PRO A 247 1.86 8.33 -34.65
N MET A 248 0.73 9.04 -34.55
CA MET A 248 -0.41 8.71 -35.38
C MET A 248 -0.09 9.06 -36.84
N GLU A 249 -0.20 8.09 -37.72
CA GLU A 249 -0.11 8.35 -39.16
C GLU A 249 -1.18 9.37 -39.56
N GLY A 250 -0.77 10.49 -40.15
CA GLY A 250 -1.67 11.53 -40.65
C GLY A 250 -1.94 12.72 -39.72
N ALA A 251 -1.37 12.77 -38.51
CA ALA A 251 -1.37 14.00 -37.71
C ALA A 251 -0.38 15.00 -38.32
N ARG A 252 -0.86 15.80 -39.28
CA ARG A 252 -0.08 16.90 -39.86
C ARG A 252 0.25 17.89 -38.74
N SER A 253 1.51 18.26 -38.65
CA SER A 253 1.94 19.48 -37.96
C SER A 253 1.32 20.67 -38.70
N GLU A 254 0.38 21.36 -38.05
CA GLU A 254 0.15 22.79 -38.34
C GLU A 254 1.18 23.62 -37.61
#